data_AF-A0A7X5SC30-F1
#
_entry.id   AF-A0A7X5SC30-F1
#
_cell.length_a   1.000
_cell.length_b   1.000
_cell.length_c   1.000
_cell.angle_alpha   90.00
_cell.angle_beta   90.00
_cell.angle_gamma   90.00
#
_symmetry.space_group_name_H-M   'P 1'
#
loop_
_entity.id
_entity.type
_entity.pdbx_description
1 polymer ?
#
loop_
_entity_poly.entity_id
_entity_poly.type
_entity_poly.pdbx_seq_one_letter_code
_entity_poly.pdbx_strand_id
1 'polypeptide(L)'
;STANADANGSVTAQCTALTPYNIALSAGSNAGTANDVTTRRMKNTDALVTTNNFIAYQLYQDLGRSTVWGSTTGTNTLSRTATGINQVYPVYGRVTNPSANNPATGTYQDTITATIVY
;
A
#
# COMPACT_ATOMS: atom_id res chain seq x y z
N SER A 1 12.07 17.61 2.93
CA SER A 1 11.35 18.11 1.75
C SER A 1 9.86 18.08 2.07
N THR A 2 9.13 19.18 1.80
CA THR A 2 7.68 19.29 2.01
C THR A 2 6.86 18.81 0.81
N ALA A 3 7.50 18.55 -0.32
CA ALA A 3 6.86 18.01 -1.51
C ALA A 3 6.55 16.51 -1.33
N ASN A 4 5.46 16.05 -1.96
CA ASN A 4 5.10 14.64 -1.97
C ASN A 4 6.21 13.80 -2.60
N ALA A 5 6.47 12.62 -2.02
CA ALA A 5 7.32 11.61 -2.62
C ALA A 5 6.43 10.49 -3.18
N ASP A 6 6.51 10.29 -4.49
CA ASP A 6 5.70 9.30 -5.21
C ASP A 6 6.57 8.13 -5.66
N ALA A 7 6.01 6.92 -5.60
CA ALA A 7 6.66 5.71 -6.08
C ALA A 7 5.60 4.76 -6.66
N ASN A 8 5.98 3.98 -7.68
CA ASN A 8 5.07 3.04 -8.32
C ASN A 8 5.61 1.61 -8.16
N GLY A 9 4.69 0.67 -7.98
CA GLY A 9 4.95 -0.77 -7.99
C GLY A 9 3.87 -1.50 -8.78
N SER A 10 3.84 -2.82 -8.67
CA SER A 10 2.78 -3.62 -9.30
C SER A 10 2.50 -4.91 -8.56
N VAL A 11 1.25 -5.36 -8.62
CA VAL A 11 0.84 -6.73 -8.26
C VAL A 11 0.53 -7.47 -9.55
N THR A 12 1.07 -8.67 -9.70
CA THR A 12 0.75 -9.55 -10.83
C THR A 12 -0.17 -10.66 -10.34
N ALA A 13 -1.28 -10.88 -11.03
CA ALA A 13 -2.18 -11.99 -10.76
C ALA A 13 -2.34 -12.86 -12.01
N GLN A 14 -2.37 -14.17 -11.80
CA GLN A 14 -2.74 -15.16 -12.81
C GLN A 14 -3.72 -16.13 -12.18
N CYS A 15 -4.95 -16.13 -12.70
CA CYS A 15 -5.99 -17.06 -12.27
C CYS A 15 -6.59 -17.73 -13.52
N THR A 16 -7.33 -18.81 -13.32
CA THR A 16 -8.06 -19.50 -14.39
C THR A 16 -8.97 -18.54 -15.14
N ALA A 17 -9.02 -18.65 -16.47
CA ALA A 17 -9.85 -17.77 -17.29
C ALA A 17 -11.31 -17.79 -16.84
N LEU A 18 -11.97 -16.63 -16.92
CA LEU A 18 -13.36 -16.39 -16.54
C LEU A 18 -13.66 -16.50 -15.03
N THR A 19 -12.67 -16.76 -14.18
CA THR A 19 -12.84 -16.73 -12.72
C THR A 19 -12.87 -15.28 -12.22
N PRO A 20 -13.96 -14.82 -11.56
CA PRO A 20 -13.96 -13.55 -10.84
C PRO A 20 -13.00 -13.64 -9.66
N TYR A 21 -12.30 -12.56 -9.37
CA TYR A 21 -11.41 -12.50 -8.21
C TYR A 21 -11.28 -11.08 -7.69
N ASN A 22 -10.78 -10.96 -6.47
CA ASN A 22 -10.57 -9.69 -5.79
C ASN A 22 -9.16 -9.61 -5.22
N ILE A 23 -8.50 -8.47 -5.41
CA ILE A 23 -7.17 -8.21 -4.85
C ILE A 23 -7.30 -7.19 -3.71
N ALA A 24 -6.91 -7.62 -2.51
CA ALA A 24 -6.84 -6.81 -1.31
C ALA A 24 -5.39 -6.48 -0.94
N LEU A 25 -5.13 -5.25 -0.50
CA LEU A 25 -3.84 -4.86 0.10
C LEU A 25 -4.03 -4.57 1.58
N SER A 26 -3.22 -5.20 2.44
CA SER A 26 -3.30 -5.04 3.90
C SER A 26 -2.92 -3.62 4.37
N ALA A 27 -3.17 -3.32 5.64
CA ALA A 27 -2.75 -2.05 6.28
C ALA A 27 -1.23 -1.96 6.53
N GLY A 28 -0.48 -3.02 6.22
CA GLY A 28 0.94 -3.12 6.51
C GLY A 28 1.23 -3.65 7.90
N SER A 29 2.49 -4.03 8.14
CA SER A 29 2.95 -4.53 9.43
C SER A 29 3.05 -3.45 10.50
N ASN A 30 3.12 -2.18 10.10
CA ASN A 30 3.40 -1.05 10.99
C ASN A 30 2.26 -0.04 11.11
N ALA A 31 1.04 -0.38 10.66
CA ALA A 31 -0.12 0.50 10.71
C ALA A 31 -0.33 1.16 12.10
N GLY A 32 -0.84 2.38 12.12
CA GLY A 32 -1.23 3.06 13.36
C GLY A 32 -2.33 2.31 14.11
N THR A 33 -3.29 1.79 13.36
CA THR A 33 -4.38 0.94 13.84
C THR A 33 -4.38 -0.35 13.04
N ALA A 34 -4.40 -1.50 13.73
CA ALA A 34 -4.37 -2.80 13.08
C ALA A 34 -5.52 -2.94 12.08
N ASN A 35 -5.21 -3.42 10.87
CA ASN A 35 -6.15 -3.59 9.75
C ASN A 35 -6.77 -2.29 9.19
N ASP A 36 -6.36 -1.10 9.64
CA ASP A 36 -6.82 0.17 9.07
C ASP A 36 -5.81 0.71 8.04
N VAL A 37 -6.17 0.56 6.77
CA VAL A 37 -5.35 0.99 5.63
C VAL A 37 -5.12 2.50 5.57
N THR A 38 -5.93 3.31 6.26
CA THR A 38 -5.75 4.78 6.31
C THR A 38 -4.59 5.19 7.21
N THR A 39 -4.12 4.28 8.08
CA THR A 39 -3.04 4.52 9.05
C THR A 39 -1.71 3.88 8.67
N ARG A 40 -1.55 3.51 7.39
CA ARG A 40 -0.31 2.97 6.83
C ARG A 40 0.88 3.89 7.12
N ARG A 41 1.96 3.30 7.63
CA ARG A 41 3.21 4.00 7.93
C ARG A 41 4.38 3.04 7.89
N MET A 42 5.50 3.49 7.36
CA MET A 42 6.77 2.79 7.44
C MET A 42 7.43 3.11 8.77
N LYS A 43 8.19 2.15 9.30
CA LYS A 43 8.95 2.30 10.54
C LYS A 43 10.45 2.38 10.24
N ASN A 44 11.18 3.20 10.99
CA ASN A 44 12.64 3.24 10.92
C ASN A 44 13.20 1.84 11.22
N THR A 45 14.11 1.36 10.36
CA THR A 45 14.70 0.02 10.46
C THR A 45 15.71 -0.10 11.60
N ASP A 46 16.26 1.02 12.08
CA ASP A 46 17.10 1.04 13.27
C ASP A 46 16.22 0.98 14.53
N ALA A 47 16.31 -0.14 15.24
CA ALA A 47 15.53 -0.40 16.45
C ALA A 47 15.89 0.54 17.62
N LEU A 48 17.04 1.22 17.58
CA LEU A 48 17.44 2.20 18.58
C LEU A 48 16.73 3.56 18.41
N VAL A 49 16.14 3.81 17.24
CA VAL A 49 15.41 5.05 16.96
C VAL A 49 13.97 4.91 17.46
N THR A 50 13.69 5.50 18.61
CA THR A 50 12.38 5.41 19.30
C THR A 50 11.50 6.64 19.16
N THR A 51 12.05 7.77 18.73
CA THR A 51 11.33 9.05 18.54
C THR A 51 11.26 9.39 17.05
N ASN A 52 10.11 9.91 16.59
CA ASN A 52 9.86 10.27 15.17
C ASN A 52 10.28 9.17 14.17
N ASN A 53 10.04 7.91 14.56
CA ASN A 53 10.48 6.73 13.85
C ASN A 53 9.43 6.14 12.90
N PHE A 54 8.42 6.92 12.52
CA PHE A 54 7.43 6.53 11.51
C PHE A 54 7.26 7.58 10.42
N ILE A 55 6.98 7.12 9.19
CA ILE A 55 6.60 7.95 8.04
C ILE A 55 5.30 7.39 7.45
N ALA A 56 4.25 8.20 7.44
CA ALA A 56 2.96 7.82 6.86
C ALA A 56 3.04 7.74 5.33
N TYR A 57 2.31 6.80 4.74
CA TYR A 57 2.18 6.68 3.30
C TYR A 57 0.81 6.12 2.93
N GLN A 58 0.47 6.18 1.64
CA GLN A 58 -0.74 5.55 1.13
C GLN A 58 -0.53 4.92 -0.24
N LEU A 59 -1.30 3.86 -0.53
CA LEU A 59 -1.30 3.14 -1.80
C LEU A 59 -2.65 3.28 -2.49
N TYR A 60 -2.63 3.48 -3.80
CA TYR A 60 -3.79 3.80 -4.61
C TYR A 60 -3.89 2.91 -5.85
N GLN A 61 -5.11 2.75 -6.34
CA GLN A 61 -5.43 1.97 -7.54
C GLN A 61 -5.21 2.76 -8.83
N ASP A 62 -5.18 4.09 -8.74
CA ASP A 62 -5.17 4.99 -9.89
C ASP A 62 -4.05 6.04 -9.81
N LEU A 63 -3.64 6.52 -10.98
CA LEU A 63 -2.58 7.54 -11.13
C LEU A 63 -2.95 8.86 -10.43
N GLY A 64 -4.23 9.20 -10.39
CA GLY A 64 -4.77 10.38 -9.71
C GLY A 64 -4.71 10.26 -8.18
N ARG A 65 -4.49 9.05 -7.65
CA ARG A 65 -4.49 8.73 -6.22
C ARG A 65 -5.82 9.12 -5.57
N SER A 66 -6.91 8.84 -6.27
CA SER A 66 -8.27 9.13 -5.83
C SER A 66 -8.87 7.97 -5.05
N THR A 67 -8.48 6.74 -5.37
CA THR A 67 -9.00 5.51 -4.75
C THR A 67 -7.89 4.79 -3.99
N VAL A 68 -7.98 4.84 -2.64
CA VAL A 68 -7.09 4.06 -1.77
C VAL A 68 -7.29 2.57 -2.07
N TRP A 69 -6.20 1.81 -2.19
CA TRP A 69 -6.26 0.37 -2.33
C TRP A 69 -6.14 -0.28 -0.96
N GLY A 70 -7.23 -0.84 -0.47
CA GLY A 70 -7.31 -1.50 0.83
C GLY A 70 -7.81 -2.94 0.76
N SER A 71 -8.43 -3.37 1.85
CA SER A 71 -8.83 -4.74 2.10
C SER A 71 -10.33 -4.91 2.41
N THR A 72 -11.15 -3.87 2.23
CA THR A 72 -12.60 -3.93 2.43
C THR A 72 -13.29 -4.24 1.10
N THR A 73 -13.83 -5.45 1.00
CA THR A 73 -14.60 -5.91 -0.18
C THR A 73 -15.77 -4.98 -0.48
N GLY A 74 -15.93 -4.60 -1.75
CA GLY A 74 -16.99 -3.67 -2.19
C GLY A 74 -16.68 -2.18 -1.97
N THR A 75 -15.60 -1.85 -1.24
CA THR A 75 -15.23 -0.46 -0.95
C THR A 75 -13.92 -0.06 -1.62
N ASN A 76 -12.82 -0.77 -1.32
CA ASN A 76 -11.48 -0.32 -1.69
C ASN A 76 -10.54 -1.47 -2.14
N THR A 77 -11.12 -2.62 -2.45
CA THR A 77 -10.42 -3.75 -3.08
C THR A 77 -10.53 -3.66 -4.61
N LEU A 78 -9.70 -4.40 -5.33
CA LEU A 78 -9.68 -4.39 -6.80
C LEU A 78 -10.32 -5.67 -7.37
N SER A 79 -11.57 -5.56 -7.81
CA SER A 79 -12.30 -6.68 -8.42
C SER A 79 -12.05 -6.79 -9.92
N ARG A 80 -11.78 -8.00 -10.40
CA ARG A 80 -11.46 -8.31 -11.81
C ARG A 80 -11.99 -9.69 -12.21
N THR A 81 -12.04 -9.93 -13.51
CA THR A 81 -12.28 -11.26 -14.08
C THR A 81 -11.02 -11.69 -14.81
N ALA A 82 -10.54 -12.88 -14.49
CA ALA A 82 -9.28 -13.40 -15.01
C ALA A 82 -9.37 -13.75 -16.49
N THR A 83 -8.27 -13.52 -17.20
CA THR A 83 -8.13 -13.83 -18.63
C THR A 83 -7.42 -15.16 -18.90
N GLY A 84 -6.94 -15.84 -17.85
CA GLY A 84 -6.10 -17.05 -17.99
C GLY A 84 -4.62 -16.78 -18.21
N ILE A 85 -4.21 -15.51 -18.35
CA ILE A 85 -2.81 -15.08 -18.50
C ILE A 85 -2.43 -14.09 -17.40
N ASN A 86 -1.13 -13.78 -17.29
CA ASN A 86 -0.63 -12.80 -16.34
C ASN A 86 -1.26 -11.43 -16.57
N GLN A 87 -1.87 -10.87 -15.52
CA GLN A 87 -2.40 -9.51 -15.50
C GLN A 87 -1.62 -8.68 -14.48
N VAL A 88 -1.11 -7.53 -14.93
CA VAL A 88 -0.30 -6.63 -14.11
C VAL A 88 -1.16 -5.45 -13.66
N TYR A 89 -1.18 -5.21 -12.35
CA TYR A 89 -1.94 -4.14 -11.71
C TYR A 89 -0.99 -3.13 -11.08
N PRO A 90 -0.89 -1.89 -11.59
CA PRO A 90 -0.02 -0.88 -11.01
C PRO A 90 -0.52 -0.46 -9.62
N VAL A 91 0.43 -0.30 -8.70
CA VAL A 91 0.20 0.24 -7.35
C VAL A 91 0.86 1.61 -7.29
N TYR A 92 0.08 2.64 -6.98
CA TYR A 92 0.59 4.00 -6.89
C TYR A 92 0.78 4.37 -5.42
N GLY A 93 2.03 4.52 -4.98
CA GLY A 93 2.40 4.91 -3.62
C GLY A 93 2.68 6.40 -3.49
N ARG A 94 2.35 6.97 -2.34
CA ARG A 94 2.69 8.36 -1.97
C ARG A 94 3.01 8.49 -0.49
N VAL A 95 4.10 9.18 -0.18
CA VAL A 95 4.35 9.84 1.10
C VAL A 95 4.02 11.32 0.94
N THR A 96 3.01 11.78 1.68
CA THR A 96 2.62 13.20 1.69
C THR A 96 3.46 13.96 2.70
N ASN A 97 4.06 15.08 2.30
CA ASN A 97 4.92 15.92 3.15
C ASN A 97 5.88 15.08 4.04
N PRO A 98 6.91 14.44 3.46
CA PRO A 98 7.84 13.59 4.19
C PRO A 98 8.53 14.27 5.38
N SER A 99 8.65 15.60 5.37
CA SER A 99 9.18 16.37 6.51
C SER A 99 8.19 16.61 7.64
N ALA A 100 6.91 16.25 7.48
CA ALA A 100 5.93 16.33 8.54
C ALA A 100 6.43 15.56 9.76
N ASN A 101 6.36 16.18 10.93
CA ASN A 101 6.82 15.63 12.22
C ASN A 101 8.33 15.38 12.35
N ASN A 102 9.16 15.91 11.45
CA ASN A 102 10.62 15.84 11.53
C ASN A 102 11.12 14.40 11.81
N PRO A 103 10.90 13.45 10.88
CA PRO A 103 11.30 12.06 11.06
C PRO A 103 12.79 11.95 11.32
N ALA A 104 13.17 11.00 12.18
CA ALA A 104 14.56 10.69 12.41
C ALA A 104 15.26 10.25 11.11
N THR A 105 16.55 10.56 10.96
CA THR A 105 17.31 10.11 9.79
C THR A 105 17.44 8.58 9.80
N GLY A 106 17.23 7.95 8.66
CA GLY A 106 17.40 6.51 8.52
C GLY A 106 16.61 5.92 7.36
N THR A 107 16.65 4.60 7.26
CA THR A 107 15.84 3.84 6.31
C THR A 107 14.51 3.48 6.96
N TYR A 108 13.42 3.57 6.20
CA TYR A 108 12.07 3.27 6.66
C TYR A 108 11.50 2.14 5.82
N GLN A 109 10.90 1.15 6.47
CA GLN A 109 10.30 -0.01 5.81
C GLN A 109 8.91 -0.32 6.35
N ASP A 110 8.06 -0.86 5.48
CA ASP A 110 6.81 -1.54 5.84
C ASP A 110 6.61 -2.73 4.89
N THR A 111 5.82 -3.71 5.32
CA THR A 111 5.48 -4.88 4.51
C THR A 111 3.98 -4.93 4.28
N ILE A 112 3.56 -4.86 3.02
CA ILE A 112 2.16 -5.01 2.61
C ILE A 112 1.91 -6.42 2.09
N THR A 113 0.87 -7.06 2.59
CA THR A 113 0.40 -8.34 2.08
C THR A 113 -0.67 -8.09 1.02
N ALA A 114 -0.46 -8.65 -0.17
CA ALA A 114 -1.50 -8.72 -1.21
C ALA A 114 -2.21 -10.07 -1.12
N THR A 115 -3.53 -10.04 -0.94
CA THR A 115 -4.37 -11.24 -0.88
C THR A 115 -5.27 -11.30 -2.10
N ILE A 116 -5.23 -12.41 -2.81
CA ILE A 116 -6.08 -12.69 -3.97
C ILE A 116 -7.13 -13.72 -3.52
N VAL A 117 -8.41 -13.38 -3.68
CA VAL A 117 -9.55 -14.26 -3.35
C VAL A 117 -10.38 -14.48 -4.60
N TYR A 118 -10.77 -15.72 -4.89
CA TYR A 118 -11.55 -16.16 -6.05
C TYR A 118 -12.75 -17.01 -5.63
#